data_AF-A0A962HBN6-F1
#
_entry.id   AF-A0A962HBN6-F1
#
_cell.length_a   1.000
_cell.length_b   1.000
_cell.length_c   1.000
_cell.angle_alpha   90.00
_cell.angle_beta   90.00
_cell.angle_gamma   90.00
#
_symmetry.space_group_name_H-M   'P 1'
#
loop_
_entity.id
_entity.type
_entity.pdbx_description
1 polymer ?
#
loop_
_entity_poly.entity_id
_entity_poly.type
_entity_poly.pdbx_seq_one_letter_code
_entity_poly.pdbx_strand_id
1 'polypeptide(L)' 'MATRSPTPSTLDSETLILEPEDNERLANLCGPFDEHLREVELRVGVEIANRGNLFRLSGA' A
#
# COMPACT_ATOMS: atom_id res chain seq x y z
N MET A 1 -26.56 -4.20 -0.37
CA MET A 1 -25.73 -4.67 0.77
C MET A 1 -24.39 -3.96 0.61
N ALA A 2 -24.10 -3.03 1.53
CA ALA A 2 -22.95 -2.11 1.62
C ALA A 2 -22.62 -1.23 0.38
N THR A 3 -23.26 -0.07 0.30
CA THR A 3 -22.83 1.08 -0.51
C THR A 3 -21.55 1.66 0.08
N ARG A 4 -20.43 1.63 -0.65
CA ARG A 4 -19.27 2.48 -0.33
C ARG A 4 -19.57 3.90 -0.82
N SER A 5 -19.97 4.76 0.10
CA SER A 5 -20.03 6.20 -0.11
C SER A 5 -18.62 6.80 -0.07
N PRO A 6 -18.17 7.57 -1.08
CA PRO A 6 -17.01 8.43 -0.91
C PRO A 6 -17.51 9.79 -0.40
N THR A 7 -17.15 10.15 0.82
CA THR A 7 -17.30 11.53 1.31
C THR A 7 -16.00 12.25 0.96
N PRO A 8 -16.01 13.27 0.08
CA PRO A 8 -14.77 13.90 -0.40
C PRO A 8 -14.29 14.94 0.61
N SER A 9 -13.41 14.59 1.56
CA SER A 9 -12.79 15.57 2.48
C SER A 9 -11.49 15.12 3.16
N THR A 10 -10.78 14.07 2.74
CA THR A 10 -9.62 13.55 3.50
C THR A 10 -8.68 12.83 2.55
N LEU A 11 -7.38 13.13 2.61
CA LEU A 11 -6.27 12.49 1.86
C LEU A 11 -6.65 11.10 1.33
N ASP A 12 -6.71 10.94 0.01
CA ASP A 12 -7.14 9.71 -0.63
C ASP A 12 -6.23 8.56 -0.18
N SER A 13 -6.84 7.57 0.48
CA SER A 13 -6.13 6.39 0.95
C SER A 13 -6.87 5.11 0.59
N GLU A 14 -6.14 4.19 -0.02
CA GLU A 14 -6.64 2.87 -0.39
C GLU A 14 -5.93 1.78 0.40
N THR A 15 -6.64 0.67 0.61
CA THR A 15 -6.10 -0.49 1.31
C THR A 15 -6.26 -1.73 0.44
N LEU A 16 -5.17 -2.47 0.33
CA LEU A 16 -4.94 -3.60 -0.55
C LEU A 16 -4.51 -4.80 0.31
N ILE A 17 -5.06 -5.97 0.02
CA ILE A 17 -4.59 -7.24 0.57
C ILE A 17 -3.94 -8.00 -0.59
N LEU A 18 -2.65 -8.30 -0.47
CA LEU A 18 -1.94 -9.12 -1.45
C LEU A 18 -2.19 -10.60 -1.17
N GLU A 19 -2.61 -11.33 -2.19
CA GLU A 19 -2.83 -12.77 -2.11
C GLU A 19 -1.93 -13.50 -3.13
N PRO A 20 -1.33 -14.65 -2.76
CA PRO A 20 -1.32 -15.27 -1.43
C PRO A 20 -0.46 -14.51 -0.40
N GLU A 21 -0.71 -14.76 0.89
CA GLU A 21 0.13 -14.32 2.01
C GLU A 21 1.45 -15.11 2.04
N ASP A 22 2.35 -14.77 1.10
CA ASP A 22 3.64 -15.42 0.90
C ASP A 22 4.78 -14.50 1.33
N ASN A 23 5.43 -14.83 2.45
CA ASN A 23 6.46 -14.00 3.06
C ASN A 23 7.70 -13.81 2.17
N GLU A 24 8.08 -14.80 1.36
CA GLU A 24 9.25 -14.68 0.50
C GLU A 24 8.97 -13.69 -0.63
N ARG A 25 7.78 -13.77 -1.23
CA ARG A 25 7.34 -12.82 -2.26
C ARG A 25 7.16 -11.41 -1.69
N LEU A 26 6.61 -11.29 -0.48
CA LEU A 26 6.46 -10.00 0.21
C LEU A 26 7.81 -9.37 0.53
N ALA A 27 8.79 -10.15 1.02
CA ALA A 27 10.14 -9.66 1.27
C ALA A 27 10.82 -9.16 -0.01
N ASN A 28 10.69 -9.94 -1.11
CA ASN A 28 11.20 -9.53 -2.42
C ASN A 28 10.52 -8.26 -2.96
N LEU A 29 9.22 -8.10 -2.72
CA LEU A 29 8.47 -6.90 -3.09
C LEU A 29 8.96 -5.67 -2.30
N CYS A 30 9.15 -5.80 -1.00
CA CYS A 30 9.54 -4.66 -0.15
C CYS A 30 11.01 -4.27 -0.35
N GLY A 31 11.87 -5.26 -0.58
CA GLY A 31 13.32 -5.07 -0.66
C GLY A 31 13.97 -4.83 0.72
N PRO A 32 15.31 -4.85 0.79
CA PRO A 32 16.07 -4.48 1.98
C PRO A 32 15.62 -3.14 2.58
N PHE A 33 15.21 -3.16 3.85
CA PHE A 33 14.75 -1.96 4.57
C PHE A 33 13.67 -1.14 3.82
N ASP A 34 12.79 -1.84 3.10
CA ASP A 34 11.70 -1.28 2.30
C ASP A 34 12.17 -0.39 1.13
N GLU A 35 13.39 -0.59 0.61
CA GLU A 35 13.96 0.24 -0.45
C GLU A 35 13.10 0.29 -1.72
N HIS A 36 12.51 -0.84 -2.13
CA HIS A 36 11.66 -0.88 -3.32
C HIS A 36 10.36 -0.09 -3.11
N LEU A 37 9.79 -0.13 -1.90
CA LEU A 37 8.60 0.66 -1.59
C LEU A 37 8.92 2.15 -1.66
N ARG A 38 10.06 2.58 -1.09
CA ARG A 38 10.51 3.98 -1.16
C ARG A 38 10.72 4.47 -2.58
N GLU A 39 11.25 3.63 -3.47
CA GLU A 39 11.38 3.99 -4.89
C GLU A 39 10.01 4.22 -5.55
N VAL A 40 9.02 3.39 -5.22
CA VAL A 40 7.64 3.56 -5.72
C VAL A 40 7.01 4.83 -5.15
N GLU A 41 7.14 5.06 -3.84
CA GLU A 41 6.66 6.26 -3.16
C GLU A 41 7.20 7.53 -3.83
N LEU A 42 8.51 7.60 -4.07
CA LEU A 42 9.17 8.75 -4.71
C LEU A 42 8.73 8.96 -6.16
N ARG A 43 8.54 7.87 -6.92
CA ARG A 43 8.22 7.96 -8.35
C ARG A 43 6.76 8.28 -8.61
N VAL A 44 5.86 7.80 -7.76
CA VAL A 44 4.40 7.97 -7.91
C VAL A 44 3.89 9.16 -7.10
N GLY A 45 4.60 9.56 -6.03
CA GLY A 45 4.17 10.63 -5.13
C GLY A 45 3.15 10.17 -4.10
N VAL A 46 3.30 8.95 -3.58
CA VAL A 46 2.42 8.35 -2.57
C VAL A 46 3.23 7.89 -1.36
N GLU A 47 2.55 7.61 -0.26
CA GLU A 47 3.09 6.92 0.91
C GLU A 47 2.52 5.50 0.97
N ILE A 48 3.36 4.53 1.35
CA ILE A 48 3.01 3.11 1.44
C ILE A 48 3.37 2.61 2.84
N ALA A 49 2.37 2.12 3.56
CA ALA A 49 2.55 1.39 4.82
C ALA A 49 2.14 -0.07 4.63
N ASN A 50 2.94 -1.00 5.16
CA ASN A 50 2.67 -2.43 5.09
C ASN A 50 2.65 -3.10 6.47
N ARG A 51 1.84 -4.16 6.61
CA ARG A 51 1.88 -5.11 7.72
C ARG A 51 1.54 -6.50 7.19
N GLY A 52 2.58 -7.29 6.91
CA GLY A 52 2.40 -8.57 6.21
C GLY A 52 1.93 -8.32 4.78
N ASN A 53 0.83 -8.96 4.39
CA ASN A 53 0.22 -8.77 3.07
C ASN A 53 -0.80 -7.62 2.99
N LEU A 54 -1.03 -6.88 4.09
CA LEU A 54 -1.90 -5.72 4.12
C LEU A 54 -1.11 -4.45 3.80
N PHE A 55 -1.46 -3.78 2.71
CA PHE A 55 -0.84 -2.55 2.25
C PHE A 55 -1.84 -1.40 2.31
N ARG A 56 -1.39 -0.25 2.78
CA ARG A 56 -2.14 1.01 2.76
C ARG A 56 -1.35 2.00 1.92
N LEU A 57 -2.02 2.59 0.94
CA LEU A 57 -1.49 3.66 0.13
C LEU A 57 -2.21 4.95 0.51
N SER A 58 -1.47 6.04 0.66
CA SER A 58 -2.02 7.39 0.86
C SER A 58 -1.34 8.39 -0.06
N GLY A 59 -2.12 9.29 -0.67
CA GLY A 59 -1.62 10.30 -1.58
C GLY A 59 -2.55 11.51 -1.65
N ALA A 60 -2.11 12.54 -2.37
CA ALA A 60 -2.87 13.77 -2.62
C ALA A 60 -3.18 13.94 -4.10
#